data_AF-A0A1Q1NP48-F1
#
_entry.id   AF-A0A1Q1NP48-F1
#
_cell.length_a   1.000
_cell.length_b   1.000
_cell.length_c   1.000
_cell.angle_alpha   90.00
_cell.angle_beta   90.00
_cell.angle_gamma   90.00
#
_symmetry.space_group_name_H-M   'P 1'
#
loop_
_entity.id
_entity.type
_entity.pdbx_description
1 polymer ?
#
loop_
_entity_poly.entity_id
_entity_poly.type
_entity_poly.pdbx_seq_one_letter_code
_entity_poly.pdbx_strand_id
1 'polypeptide(L)'
;MSVSSALILLGLATLCLADDCFNNIPPKLNFDPIPYFEGNWYLTHAYMPIISVKPEDFICLKSKVQLLKTMVREIYSEYIPKSDRFDYTENYISLASFYLGVGKYTAEIRSIAKNGNPLSDKFYPTSVTIIDTDYRNYSLIYSCIDTGRDRMKSMSYGILSRVQNADHVHPNVLELLRKLQLNLNN
;
A
#
# COMPACT_ATOMS: atom_id res chain seq x y z
N MET A 1 -47.25 -20.13 43.05
CA MET A 1 -46.53 -18.87 42.78
C MET A 1 -45.05 -19.07 43.07
N SER A 2 -44.22 -19.11 42.04
CA SER A 2 -42.81 -18.73 42.08
C SER A 2 -42.28 -18.82 40.65
N VAL A 3 -42.07 -17.67 40.00
CA VAL A 3 -41.44 -17.57 38.69
C VAL A 3 -39.96 -17.35 38.96
N SER A 4 -39.15 -18.39 38.76
CA SER A 4 -37.70 -18.30 38.89
C SER A 4 -37.15 -17.54 37.68
N SER A 5 -36.79 -16.28 37.91
CA SER A 5 -36.09 -15.45 36.93
C SER A 5 -34.60 -15.73 37.03
N ALA A 6 -34.05 -16.48 36.07
CA ALA A 6 -32.60 -16.61 35.91
C ALA A 6 -32.14 -15.79 34.71
N LEU A 7 -31.36 -14.76 35.00
CA LEU A 7 -30.72 -13.82 34.07
C LEU A 7 -30.00 -14.56 32.94
N ILE A 8 -30.39 -14.28 31.71
CA ILE A 8 -29.55 -14.55 30.54
C ILE A 8 -28.55 -13.40 30.46
N LEU A 9 -27.34 -13.61 31.00
CA LEU A 9 -26.19 -12.80 30.61
C LEU A 9 -25.89 -13.11 29.13
N LEU A 10 -26.46 -12.32 28.23
CA LEU A 10 -25.90 -12.17 26.89
C LEU A 10 -24.56 -11.47 27.04
N GLY A 11 -23.51 -12.27 27.23
CA GLY A 11 -22.15 -11.82 26.98
C GLY A 11 -22.14 -11.28 25.55
N LEU A 12 -21.87 -9.99 25.41
CA LEU A 12 -21.46 -9.40 24.14
C LEU A 12 -20.16 -10.10 23.76
N ALA A 13 -20.27 -11.23 23.05
CA ALA A 13 -19.22 -11.69 22.18
C ALA A 13 -18.99 -10.54 21.21
N THR A 14 -17.98 -9.73 21.49
CA THR A 14 -17.44 -8.79 20.54
C THR A 14 -16.90 -9.67 19.43
N LEU A 15 -17.72 -9.93 18.40
CA LEU A 15 -17.20 -10.47 17.16
C LEU A 15 -16.16 -9.44 16.71
N CYS A 16 -14.87 -9.80 16.75
CA CYS A 16 -13.84 -9.13 15.96
C CYS A 16 -14.25 -9.30 14.49
N LEU A 17 -15.05 -8.36 13.99
CA LEU A 17 -15.47 -8.32 12.60
C LEU A 17 -14.44 -7.50 11.83
N ALA A 18 -13.67 -8.20 10.99
CA ALA A 18 -12.72 -7.72 9.97
C ALA A 18 -11.56 -6.86 10.49
N ASP A 19 -10.33 -7.32 10.23
CA ASP A 19 -9.11 -6.52 10.42
C ASP A 19 -9.17 -5.27 9.54
N ASP A 20 -9.59 -4.14 10.12
CA ASP A 20 -9.59 -2.85 9.47
C ASP A 20 -8.16 -2.38 9.15
N CYS A 21 -8.00 -1.61 8.06
CA CYS A 21 -6.75 -0.92 7.76
C CYS A 21 -6.21 -0.22 9.02
N PHE A 22 -4.90 -0.23 9.23
CA PHE A 22 -4.31 0.53 10.32
C PHE A 22 -4.62 2.02 10.15
N ASN A 23 -5.45 2.55 11.05
CA ASN A 23 -5.91 3.93 10.95
C ASN A 23 -4.85 4.96 11.41
N ASN A 24 -3.83 4.52 12.16
CA ASN A 24 -2.86 5.39 12.84
C ASN A 24 -1.49 5.47 12.15
N ILE A 25 -1.41 5.23 10.85
CA ILE A 25 -0.16 5.38 10.10
C ILE A 25 0.13 6.86 9.88
N PRO A 26 1.23 7.42 10.43
CA PRO A 26 1.53 8.83 10.30
C PRO A 26 1.95 9.16 8.86
N PRO A 27 1.26 10.08 8.16
CA PRO A 27 1.67 10.52 6.84
C PRO A 27 2.80 11.54 6.92
N LYS A 28 3.61 11.62 5.86
CA LYS A 28 4.56 12.70 5.64
C LYS A 28 3.81 14.03 5.55
N LEU A 29 4.21 14.99 6.40
CA LEU A 29 3.75 16.37 6.33
C LEU A 29 4.63 17.20 5.39
N ASN A 30 4.10 18.32 4.90
CA ASN A 30 4.72 19.16 3.87
C ASN A 30 5.11 18.34 2.62
N PHE A 31 4.27 17.38 2.26
CA PHE A 31 4.48 16.50 1.12
C PHE A 31 4.29 17.26 -0.19
N ASP A 32 5.34 17.30 -1.01
CA ASP A 32 5.27 17.78 -2.39
C ASP A 32 5.06 16.61 -3.37
N PRO A 33 3.91 16.51 -4.05
CA PRO A 33 3.65 15.42 -4.99
C PRO A 33 4.50 15.51 -6.26
N ILE A 34 4.95 16.70 -6.67
CA ILE A 34 5.62 16.86 -7.97
C ILE A 34 6.97 16.11 -8.04
N PRO A 35 7.95 16.35 -7.14
CA PRO A 35 9.20 15.60 -7.14
C PRO A 35 9.00 14.14 -6.71
N TYR A 36 7.92 13.81 -6.00
CA TYR A 36 7.63 12.43 -5.64
C TYR A 36 7.25 11.58 -6.85
N PHE A 37 6.36 12.12 -7.68
CA PHE A 37 5.83 11.48 -8.88
C PHE A 37 6.67 11.75 -10.14
N GLU A 38 7.87 12.29 -9.98
CA GLU A 38 8.88 12.35 -11.03
C GLU A 38 9.70 11.05 -11.06
N GLY A 39 9.98 10.52 -12.26
CA GLY A 39 10.79 9.30 -12.42
C GLY A 39 10.08 8.00 -12.03
N ASN A 40 10.88 6.99 -11.68
CA ASN A 40 10.39 5.65 -11.33
C ASN A 40 10.68 5.35 -9.85
N TRP A 41 9.86 4.49 -9.25
CA TRP A 41 10.15 3.84 -7.98
C TRP A 41 10.32 2.33 -8.19
N TYR A 42 11.14 1.70 -7.36
CA TYR A 42 11.37 0.27 -7.33
C TYR A 42 11.11 -0.25 -5.93
N LEU A 43 10.26 -1.26 -5.80
CA LEU A 43 10.03 -1.92 -4.52
C LEU A 43 11.23 -2.80 -4.18
N THR A 44 11.86 -2.51 -3.04
CA THR A 44 13.03 -3.25 -2.55
C THR A 44 12.67 -4.22 -1.44
N HIS A 45 11.71 -3.84 -0.59
CA HIS A 45 11.26 -4.65 0.54
C HIS A 45 9.76 -4.46 0.71
N ALA A 46 9.06 -5.52 1.11
CA ALA A 46 7.66 -5.46 1.46
C ALA A 46 7.39 -6.30 2.71
N TYR A 47 6.46 -5.85 3.53
CA TYR A 47 5.98 -6.58 4.70
C TYR A 47 4.45 -6.60 4.69
N MET A 48 3.86 -7.79 4.83
CA MET A 48 2.41 -8.02 4.85
C MET A 48 2.01 -8.67 6.18
N PRO A 49 1.49 -7.91 7.16
CA PRO A 49 1.32 -8.40 8.54
C PRO A 49 0.31 -9.53 8.70
N ILE A 50 -0.68 -9.64 7.79
CA ILE A 50 -1.75 -10.66 7.88
C ILE A 50 -1.35 -11.97 7.21
N ILE A 51 -0.46 -11.92 6.23
CA ILE A 51 -0.19 -13.05 5.34
C ILE A 51 1.24 -13.53 5.57
N SER A 52 1.40 -14.83 5.83
CA SER A 52 2.71 -15.48 5.78
C SER A 52 3.14 -15.59 4.33
N VAL A 53 3.97 -14.65 3.87
CA VAL A 53 4.51 -14.61 2.51
C VAL A 53 5.72 -15.54 2.45
N LYS A 54 5.70 -16.51 1.53
CA LYS A 54 6.86 -17.36 1.28
C LYS A 54 7.79 -16.71 0.25
N PRO A 55 9.08 -17.08 0.19
CA PRO A 55 10.00 -16.51 -0.78
C PRO A 55 9.52 -16.59 -2.24
N GLU A 56 8.82 -17.66 -2.60
CA GLU A 56 8.20 -17.83 -3.91
C GLU A 56 7.06 -16.84 -4.20
N ASP A 57 6.41 -16.28 -3.18
CA ASP A 57 5.30 -15.34 -3.32
C ASP A 57 5.78 -13.87 -3.41
N PHE A 58 7.09 -13.63 -3.33
CA PHE A 58 7.66 -12.30 -3.53
C PHE A 58 7.47 -11.81 -4.97
N ILE A 59 7.28 -10.50 -5.10
CA ILE A 59 7.16 -9.82 -6.39
C ILE A 59 8.26 -8.78 -6.54
N CYS A 60 8.67 -8.52 -7.77
CA CYS A 60 9.48 -7.34 -8.09
C CYS A 60 8.58 -6.28 -8.71
N LEU A 61 8.48 -5.11 -8.09
CA LEU A 61 7.62 -4.02 -8.57
C LEU A 61 8.46 -2.84 -9.03
N LYS A 62 8.11 -2.32 -10.22
CA LYS A 62 8.57 -1.02 -10.72
C LYS A 62 7.36 -0.14 -11.02
N SER A 63 7.44 1.13 -10.64
CA SER A 63 6.50 2.15 -11.07
C SER A 63 7.01 2.97 -12.25
N LYS A 64 6.08 3.39 -13.10
CA LYS A 64 6.30 4.38 -14.15
C LYS A 64 5.21 5.42 -14.04
N VAL A 65 5.61 6.68 -13.97
CA VAL A 65 4.68 7.78 -13.70
C VAL A 65 4.47 8.68 -14.92
N GLN A 66 3.24 9.14 -15.10
CA GLN A 66 2.86 10.18 -16.03
C GLN A 66 2.06 11.25 -15.27
N LEU A 67 2.63 12.46 -15.18
CA LEU A 67 1.93 13.62 -14.65
C LEU A 67 0.93 14.14 -15.70
N LEU A 68 -0.35 14.22 -15.30
CA LEU A 68 -1.41 14.86 -16.06
C LEU A 68 -1.78 16.18 -15.37
N LYS A 69 -2.66 16.99 -15.99
CA LYS A 69 -2.98 18.34 -15.50
C LYS A 69 -3.49 18.40 -14.06
N THR A 70 -4.30 17.42 -13.65
CA THR A 70 -4.98 17.38 -12.34
C THR A 70 -4.77 16.08 -11.58
N MET A 71 -4.02 15.14 -12.17
CA MET A 71 -3.86 13.80 -11.62
C MET A 71 -2.52 13.19 -12.06
N VAL A 72 -2.13 12.16 -11.35
CA VAL A 72 -1.01 11.29 -11.70
C VAL A 72 -1.60 10.00 -12.25
N ARG A 73 -1.07 9.53 -13.38
CA ARG A 73 -1.26 8.15 -13.84
C ARG A 73 0.02 7.38 -13.55
N GLU A 74 -0.04 6.42 -12.66
CA GLU A 74 1.08 5.56 -12.28
C GLU A 74 0.83 4.13 -12.74
N ILE A 75 1.78 3.54 -13.45
CA ILE A 75 1.71 2.17 -13.93
C ILE A 75 2.68 1.33 -13.11
N TYR A 76 2.18 0.29 -12.45
CA TYR A 76 2.99 -0.74 -11.83
C TYR A 76 3.20 -1.90 -12.81
N SER A 77 4.45 -2.33 -12.90
CA SER A 77 4.86 -3.58 -13.56
C SER A 77 5.39 -4.51 -12.47
N GLU A 78 4.70 -5.62 -12.27
CA GLU A 78 4.98 -6.58 -11.21
C GLU A 78 5.45 -7.89 -11.83
N TYR A 79 6.70 -8.25 -11.59
CA TYR A 79 7.22 -9.57 -11.95
C TYR A 79 6.94 -10.56 -10.83
N ILE A 80 6.36 -11.70 -11.17
CA ILE A 80 6.01 -12.79 -10.24
C ILE A 80 6.90 -14.00 -10.58
N PRO A 81 7.99 -14.23 -9.84
CA PRO A 81 8.96 -15.29 -10.13
C PRO A 81 8.35 -16.69 -10.15
N LYS A 82 7.41 -16.97 -9.25
CA LYS A 82 6.74 -18.28 -9.12
C LYS A 82 6.06 -18.76 -10.40
N SER A 83 5.60 -17.83 -11.23
CA SER A 83 4.90 -18.13 -12.48
C SER A 83 5.60 -17.57 -13.72
N ASP A 84 6.80 -16.99 -13.55
CA ASP A 84 7.57 -16.32 -14.62
C ASP A 84 6.70 -15.41 -15.49
N ARG A 85 5.98 -14.47 -14.85
CA ARG A 85 5.03 -13.59 -15.55
C ARG A 85 5.09 -12.16 -15.03
N PHE A 86 4.54 -11.27 -15.86
CA PHE A 86 4.31 -9.88 -15.49
C PHE A 86 2.81 -9.60 -15.38
N ASP A 87 2.42 -9.04 -14.24
CA ASP A 87 1.12 -8.42 -14.04
C ASP A 87 1.29 -6.89 -14.11
N TYR A 88 0.27 -6.20 -14.62
CA TYR A 88 0.32 -4.74 -14.81
C TYR A 88 -0.94 -4.09 -14.24
N THR A 89 -0.74 -2.99 -13.52
CA THR A 89 -1.80 -2.20 -12.90
C THR A 89 -1.61 -0.75 -13.25
N GLU A 90 -2.68 -0.04 -13.58
CA GLU A 90 -2.67 1.42 -13.62
C GLU A 90 -3.43 2.00 -12.43
N ASN A 91 -2.90 3.10 -11.92
CA ASN A 91 -3.35 3.80 -10.74
C ASN A 91 -3.59 5.25 -11.13
N TYR A 92 -4.79 5.78 -10.86
CA TYR A 92 -5.06 7.21 -10.97
C TYR A 92 -5.10 7.85 -9.60
N ILE A 93 -4.31 8.91 -9.42
CA ILE A 93 -4.16 9.62 -8.15
C ILE A 93 -4.50 11.09 -8.39
N SER A 94 -5.49 11.63 -7.67
CA SER A 94 -5.84 13.04 -7.79
C SER A 94 -4.77 13.92 -7.13
N LEU A 95 -4.26 14.94 -7.83
CA LEU A 95 -3.35 15.91 -7.22
C LEU A 95 -4.03 16.72 -6.12
N ALA A 96 -5.36 16.82 -6.17
CA ALA A 96 -6.15 17.47 -5.11
C ALA A 96 -6.05 16.73 -3.78
N SER A 97 -5.67 15.44 -3.73
CA SER A 97 -5.45 14.72 -2.47
C SER A 97 -4.32 15.31 -1.62
N PHE A 98 -3.41 16.07 -2.24
CA PHE A 98 -2.21 16.61 -1.59
C PHE A 98 -2.32 18.10 -1.26
N TYR A 99 -3.50 18.72 -1.38
CA TYR A 99 -3.66 20.18 -1.22
C TYR A 99 -3.22 20.72 0.16
N LEU A 100 -3.26 19.88 1.20
CA LEU A 100 -2.79 20.21 2.55
C LEU A 100 -1.32 19.85 2.80
N GLY A 101 -0.58 19.41 1.77
CA GLY A 101 0.78 18.91 1.93
C GLY A 101 0.84 17.65 2.78
N VAL A 102 -0.17 16.79 2.73
CA VAL A 102 -0.21 15.52 3.47
C VAL A 102 -0.01 14.37 2.50
N GLY A 103 1.00 13.54 2.75
CA GLY A 103 1.34 12.36 1.94
C GLY A 103 0.36 11.20 2.15
N LYS A 104 -0.93 11.42 1.93
CA LYS A 104 -1.98 10.41 2.04
C LYS A 104 -2.99 10.60 0.93
N TYR A 105 -3.34 9.52 0.24
CA TYR A 105 -4.27 9.56 -0.89
C TYR A 105 -5.00 8.24 -1.05
N THR A 106 -6.07 8.29 -1.85
CA THR A 106 -6.73 7.09 -2.39
C THR A 106 -6.45 7.05 -3.88
N ALA A 107 -5.86 5.96 -4.35
CA ALA A 107 -5.70 5.67 -5.76
C ALA A 107 -6.88 4.84 -6.27
N GLU A 108 -7.32 5.12 -7.50
CA GLU A 108 -8.23 4.24 -8.22
C GLU A 108 -7.38 3.30 -9.09
N ILE A 109 -7.38 2.01 -8.77
CA ILE A 109 -6.49 1.02 -9.39
C ILE A 109 -7.26 0.03 -10.26
N ARG A 110 -6.68 -0.39 -11.39
CA ARG A 110 -7.20 -1.51 -12.19
C ARG A 110 -6.10 -2.26 -12.94
N SER A 111 -6.34 -3.53 -13.22
CA SER A 111 -5.44 -4.34 -14.05
C SER A 111 -5.54 -3.95 -15.53
N ILE A 112 -4.38 -3.93 -16.19
CA ILE A 112 -4.23 -3.65 -17.61
C ILE A 112 -3.39 -4.75 -18.27
N ALA A 113 -3.56 -4.93 -19.58
CA ALA A 113 -2.65 -5.73 -20.38
C ALA A 113 -1.32 -4.99 -20.58
N LYS A 114 -0.28 -5.70 -21.00
CA LYS A 114 1.05 -5.12 -21.30
C LYS A 114 1.00 -3.96 -22.30
N ASN A 115 0.04 -3.96 -23.22
CA ASN A 115 -0.16 -2.89 -24.19
C ASN A 115 -0.93 -1.67 -23.64
N GLY A 116 -1.33 -1.69 -22.38
CA GLY A 116 -2.08 -0.63 -21.71
C GLY A 116 -3.59 -0.76 -21.77
N ASN A 117 -4.13 -1.76 -22.47
CA ASN A 117 -5.59 -1.95 -22.55
C ASN A 117 -6.15 -2.42 -21.21
N PRO A 118 -7.28 -1.87 -20.73
CA PRO A 118 -7.94 -2.36 -19.52
C PRO A 118 -8.34 -3.83 -19.64
N LEU A 119 -8.06 -4.62 -18.59
CA LEU A 119 -8.58 -6.00 -18.47
C LEU A 119 -9.96 -6.02 -17.79
N SER A 120 -10.33 -4.92 -17.15
CA SER A 120 -11.64 -4.68 -16.55
C SER A 120 -11.95 -3.19 -16.56
N ASP A 121 -13.23 -2.83 -16.65
CA ASP A 121 -13.70 -1.46 -16.49
C ASP A 121 -13.81 -1.04 -15.01
N LYS A 122 -13.70 -1.98 -14.08
CA LYS A 122 -13.81 -1.72 -12.65
C LYS A 122 -12.50 -1.21 -12.08
N PHE A 123 -12.60 -0.12 -11.32
CA PHE A 123 -11.55 0.37 -10.46
C PHE A 123 -11.78 -0.07 -9.01
N TYR A 124 -10.69 -0.22 -8.28
CA TYR A 124 -10.68 -0.55 -6.87
C TYR A 124 -9.98 0.58 -6.10
N PRO A 125 -10.60 1.14 -5.06
CA PRO A 125 -9.96 2.16 -4.26
C PRO A 125 -8.86 1.55 -3.39
N THR A 126 -7.68 2.15 -3.43
CA THR A 126 -6.53 1.76 -2.62
C THR A 126 -6.04 2.95 -1.82
N SER A 127 -6.09 2.84 -0.49
CA SER A 127 -5.54 3.87 0.39
C SER A 127 -4.04 3.71 0.49
N VAL A 128 -3.29 4.79 0.28
CA VAL A 128 -1.84 4.82 0.41
C VAL A 128 -1.43 5.98 1.32
N THR A 129 -0.56 5.67 2.28
CA THR A 129 0.12 6.64 3.12
C THR A 129 1.60 6.60 2.81
N ILE A 130 2.15 7.73 2.35
CA ILE A 130 3.59 7.96 2.32
C ILE A 130 4.01 8.30 3.74
N ILE A 131 4.67 7.36 4.42
CA ILE A 131 5.11 7.54 5.81
C ILE A 131 6.25 8.55 5.83
N ASP A 132 7.25 8.35 4.97
CA ASP A 132 8.32 9.31 4.75
C ASP A 132 9.00 9.09 3.40
N THR A 133 9.66 10.13 2.89
CA THR A 133 10.47 10.10 1.68
C THR A 133 11.39 11.32 1.65
N ASP A 134 12.56 11.16 1.05
CA ASP A 134 13.45 12.27 0.69
C ASP A 134 13.31 12.66 -0.79
N TYR A 135 12.31 12.10 -1.48
CA TYR A 135 11.99 12.25 -2.90
C TYR A 135 13.02 11.64 -3.88
N ARG A 136 14.28 11.55 -3.48
CA ARG A 136 15.42 11.28 -4.36
C ARG A 136 16.04 9.91 -4.19
N ASN A 137 15.88 9.27 -3.03
CA ASN A 137 16.52 8.00 -2.74
C ASN A 137 15.51 6.96 -2.26
N TYR A 138 14.67 7.29 -1.27
CA TYR A 138 13.77 6.33 -0.65
C TYR A 138 12.35 6.85 -0.46
N SER A 139 11.41 5.92 -0.34
CA SER A 139 10.08 6.17 0.22
C SER A 139 9.67 4.98 1.07
N LEU A 140 9.13 5.23 2.25
CA LEU A 140 8.46 4.22 3.07
C LEU A 140 6.96 4.46 2.94
N ILE A 141 6.25 3.46 2.46
CA ILE A 141 4.81 3.54 2.24
C ILE A 141 4.06 2.49 3.04
N TYR A 142 2.82 2.78 3.33
CA TYR A 142 1.80 1.82 3.77
C TYR A 142 0.64 1.87 2.79
N SER A 143 0.17 0.71 2.35
CA SER A 143 -1.01 0.59 1.51
C SER A 143 -2.05 -0.32 2.16
N CYS A 144 -3.31 0.01 1.91
CA CYS A 144 -4.44 -0.83 2.27
C CYS A 144 -5.42 -0.90 1.11
N ILE A 145 -5.69 -2.11 0.65
CA ILE A 145 -6.59 -2.40 -0.46
C ILE A 145 -7.82 -3.11 0.09
N ASP A 146 -9.01 -2.59 -0.20
CA ASP A 146 -10.25 -3.33 -0.03
C ASP A 146 -10.50 -4.16 -1.30
N THR A 147 -10.29 -5.47 -1.20
CA THR A 147 -10.40 -6.35 -2.37
C THR A 147 -11.85 -6.73 -2.68
N GLY A 148 -12.83 -6.33 -1.87
CA GLY A 148 -14.25 -6.59 -2.05
C GLY A 148 -14.69 -8.06 -2.01
N ARG A 149 -13.75 -9.02 -2.14
CA ARG A 149 -13.95 -10.46 -1.93
C ARG A 149 -13.78 -10.75 -0.44
N ASP A 150 -14.82 -11.27 0.18
CA ASP A 150 -14.85 -11.69 1.59
C ASP A 150 -14.47 -10.62 2.62
N ARG A 151 -14.56 -9.32 2.26
CA ARG A 151 -14.10 -8.18 3.09
C ARG A 151 -12.61 -8.27 3.49
N MET A 152 -11.82 -9.01 2.72
CA MET A 152 -10.41 -9.19 3.04
C MET A 152 -9.63 -7.95 2.61
N LYS A 153 -9.17 -7.18 3.60
CA LYS A 153 -8.29 -6.04 3.40
C LYS A 153 -6.85 -6.54 3.30
N SER A 154 -6.18 -6.20 2.20
CA SER A 154 -4.75 -6.46 2.07
C SER A 154 -4.00 -5.24 2.57
N MET A 155 -3.10 -5.44 3.54
CA MET A 155 -2.28 -4.39 4.12
C MET A 155 -0.82 -4.70 3.82
N SER A 156 -0.05 -3.69 3.42
CA SER A 156 1.38 -3.86 3.22
C SER A 156 2.16 -2.60 3.56
N TYR A 157 3.37 -2.79 4.08
CA TYR A 157 4.42 -1.77 4.09
C TYR A 157 5.35 -2.03 2.92
N GLY A 158 5.83 -0.98 2.27
CA GLY A 158 6.77 -1.05 1.16
C GLY A 158 7.92 -0.07 1.33
N ILE A 159 9.14 -0.54 1.12
CA ILE A 159 10.32 0.32 0.97
C ILE A 159 10.60 0.47 -0.53
N LEU A 160 10.46 1.69 -1.02
CA LEU A 160 10.75 2.05 -2.40
C LEU A 160 12.11 2.72 -2.51
N SER A 161 12.77 2.49 -3.63
CA SER A 161 14.06 3.08 -4.00
C SER A 161 13.99 3.69 -5.39
N ARG A 162 14.77 4.75 -5.65
CA ARG A 162 15.01 5.24 -7.02
C ARG A 162 15.94 4.33 -7.83
N VAL A 163 16.66 3.42 -7.17
CA VAL A 163 17.61 2.48 -7.75
C VAL A 163 17.05 1.06 -7.68
N GLN A 164 16.99 0.37 -8.81
CA GLN A 164 16.35 -0.95 -8.98
C GLN A 164 16.92 -2.04 -8.07
N ASN A 165 18.22 -2.02 -7.81
CA ASN A 165 18.92 -2.99 -6.98
C ASN A 165 19.73 -2.23 -5.92
N ALA A 166 19.05 -1.43 -5.09
CA ALA A 166 19.75 -0.71 -4.03
C ALA A 166 20.35 -1.70 -3.01
N ASP A 167 21.68 -1.67 -2.85
CA ASP A 167 22.40 -2.60 -1.97
C ASP A 167 22.18 -2.31 -0.47
N HIS A 168 21.66 -1.13 -0.15
CA HIS A 168 21.47 -0.67 1.22
C HIS A 168 20.13 0.05 1.39
N VAL A 169 19.47 -0.20 2.53
CA VAL A 169 18.30 0.55 2.97
C VAL A 169 18.75 1.87 3.59
N HIS A 170 18.09 2.97 3.21
CA HIS A 170 18.44 4.30 3.71
C HIS A 170 18.32 4.38 5.25
N PRO A 171 19.28 4.98 5.98
CA PRO A 171 19.29 4.97 7.46
C PRO A 171 18.00 5.49 8.12
N ASN A 172 17.40 6.55 7.57
CA ASN A 172 16.12 7.08 8.07
C ASN A 172 15.00 6.04 8.05
N VAL A 173 14.98 5.14 7.06
CA VAL A 173 13.97 4.07 6.98
C VAL A 173 14.14 3.12 8.15
N LEU A 174 15.37 2.75 8.52
CA LEU A 174 15.63 1.87 9.66
C LEU A 174 15.12 2.48 10.98
N GLU A 175 15.33 3.79 11.17
CA GLU A 175 14.80 4.49 12.35
C GLU A 175 13.26 4.50 12.37
N LEU A 176 12.63 4.74 11.22
CA LEU A 176 11.18 4.73 11.08
C LEU A 176 10.57 3.35 11.33
N LEU A 177 11.17 2.30 10.79
CA LEU A 177 10.74 0.92 11.06
C LEU A 177 10.76 0.63 12.56
N ARG A 178 11.83 1.02 13.27
CA ARG A 178 11.90 0.87 14.73
C ARG A 178 10.77 1.61 15.46
N LYS A 179 10.42 2.82 15.03
CA LYS A 179 9.27 3.58 15.59
C LYS A 179 7.93 2.89 15.34
N LEU A 180 7.81 2.20 14.21
CA LEU A 180 6.66 1.38 13.83
C LEU A 180 6.68 -0.04 14.44
N GLN A 181 7.71 -0.36 15.23
CA GLN A 181 7.93 -1.70 15.81
C GLN A 181 8.12 -2.80 14.74
N LEU A 182 8.65 -2.43 13.57
CA LEU A 182 9.04 -3.31 12.48
C LEU A 182 10.57 -3.41 12.38
N ASN A 183 11.07 -4.42 11.68
CA ASN A 183 12.48 -4.54 11.32
C ASN A 183 12.63 -5.18 9.93
N LEU A 184 13.84 -5.23 9.37
CA LEU A 184 14.04 -5.77 8.02
C LEU A 184 13.94 -7.30 7.94
N ASN A 185 14.06 -8.00 9.07
CA ASN A 185 14.12 -9.46 9.09
C ASN A 185 12.74 -10.10 9.32
N ASN A 186 11.74 -9.32 9.76
CA ASN A 186 10.39 -9.78 10.08
C ASN A 186 9.33 -8.83 9.52
#